data_AF-A0A4R4L1I1-F1
#
_entry.id   AF-A0A4R4L1I1-F1
#
_cell.length_a   1.000
_cell.length_b   1.000
_cell.length_c   1.000
_cell.angle_alpha   90.00
_cell.angle_beta   90.00
_cell.angle_gamma   90.00
#
_symmetry.space_group_name_H-M   'P 1'
#
loop_
_entity.id
_entity.type
_entity.pdbx_description
1 polymer ?
#
loop_
_entity_poly.entity_id
_entity_poly.type
_entity_poly.pdbx_seq_one_letter_code
_entity_poly.pdbx_strand_id
1 'polypeptide(L)'
;MASSVPSGPVLSTPMVSLPGVATGPGTPGGAQFRRLRRRTLVILAIVPIVLVGGGFAAYTALKPPTAESTVEEYFDELSDGDTAAALDLVSDASEYSPESHPLLVPKALSEADDRPSDLRILGTDIFSGAGRDVTSVRVSYKVRGDTVTQTILAAKGTDGEPAYVLHEPFLLLGVTSLAGRQLTVNGIAAELSTEDSTYVFPGAYTATAQGTPLIAGATTSAVVQSGGIEERAVAVADFGTPTMAPGAQAAVQTMVKEQITKCAQSTSGQPTGCPFSTYLFGSVESVTWTITAYPTVTVELSPYPSDDAQVAISSDAYDGVAHYVAKVTDPFGGGTETETGDVRFGVQGSATVEGGQITVSIS
;
A
#
# COMPACT_ATOMS: atom_id res chain seq x y z
N MET A 1 -38.01 31.45 17.08
CA MET A 1 -39.43 31.09 17.29
C MET A 1 -39.47 29.74 17.99
N ALA A 2 -40.00 29.73 19.21
CA ALA A 2 -40.17 28.55 20.04
C ALA A 2 -41.45 27.80 19.67
N SER A 3 -41.47 26.47 19.84
CA SER A 3 -42.64 25.64 20.21
C SER A 3 -42.21 24.17 20.10
N SER A 4 -41.93 23.47 21.21
CA SER A 4 -42.85 22.91 22.22
C SER A 4 -43.35 21.51 21.86
N VAL A 5 -42.87 20.55 22.66
CA VAL A 5 -43.43 19.21 22.89
C VAL A 5 -44.86 19.30 23.42
N PRO A 6 -45.69 18.25 23.25
CA PRO A 6 -46.43 17.76 24.41
C PRO A 6 -46.38 16.23 24.57
N SER A 7 -46.46 15.82 25.83
CA SER A 7 -46.50 14.45 26.35
C SER A 7 -47.93 13.99 26.65
N GLY A 8 -48.15 12.67 26.67
CA GLY A 8 -49.21 11.97 27.41
C GLY A 8 -49.98 10.91 26.60
N PRO A 9 -50.74 9.98 27.23
CA PRO A 9 -50.95 9.77 28.66
C PRO A 9 -50.70 8.33 29.17
N VAL A 10 -50.74 8.23 30.50
CA VAL A 10 -50.67 7.05 31.38
C VAL A 10 -52.06 6.38 31.47
N LEU A 11 -52.11 5.04 31.55
CA LEU A 11 -53.33 4.27 31.85
C LEU A 11 -53.27 3.66 33.25
N SER A 12 -54.38 3.77 33.97
CA SER A 12 -54.60 3.38 35.36
C SER A 12 -55.50 2.14 35.49
N THR A 13 -55.16 1.27 36.46
CA THR A 13 -56.04 0.50 37.40
C THR A 13 -56.96 -0.62 36.86
N PRO A 14 -57.45 -1.60 37.68
CA PRO A 14 -57.57 -1.61 39.15
C PRO A 14 -57.20 -2.90 39.92
N MET A 15 -57.31 -2.75 41.25
CA MET A 15 -57.13 -3.68 42.36
C MET A 15 -58.14 -4.86 42.38
N VAL A 16 -57.72 -5.98 42.97
CA VAL A 16 -58.61 -6.98 43.58
C VAL A 16 -58.12 -7.33 44.99
N SER A 17 -59.09 -7.53 45.87
CA SER A 17 -59.08 -7.55 47.34
C SER A 17 -58.46 -8.80 48.00
N LEU A 18 -57.94 -8.58 49.22
CA LEU A 18 -57.57 -9.53 50.29
C LEU A 18 -58.77 -10.40 50.77
N PRO A 19 -58.52 -11.54 51.46
CA PRO A 19 -58.32 -11.58 52.92
C PRO A 19 -57.18 -12.55 53.33
N GLY A 20 -56.63 -12.65 54.53
CA GLY A 20 -56.89 -12.09 55.85
C GLY A 20 -55.89 -12.77 56.81
N VAL A 21 -55.35 -12.00 57.76
CA VAL A 21 -54.37 -12.44 58.77
C VAL A 21 -55.07 -13.20 59.90
N ALA A 22 -54.46 -14.29 60.38
CA ALA A 22 -54.77 -14.90 61.68
C ALA A 22 -53.48 -15.28 62.42
N THR A 23 -53.47 -14.98 63.71
CA THR A 23 -52.35 -14.93 64.66
C THR A 23 -52.23 -16.20 65.52
N GLY A 24 -51.01 -16.80 65.57
CA GLY A 24 -50.36 -17.58 66.66
C GLY A 24 -51.11 -18.70 67.42
N PRO A 25 -50.49 -19.38 68.41
CA PRO A 25 -49.08 -19.39 68.86
C PRO A 25 -48.47 -20.82 69.03
N GLY A 26 -47.16 -20.92 69.33
CA GLY A 26 -46.59 -22.09 70.04
C GLY A 26 -45.27 -22.65 69.51
N THR A 27 -44.13 -22.16 70.03
CA THR A 27 -42.84 -22.88 70.12
C THR A 27 -42.92 -23.85 71.34
N PRO A 28 -42.15 -24.96 71.48
CA PRO A 28 -40.71 -25.02 71.25
C PRO A 28 -40.13 -26.33 70.68
N GLY A 29 -38.96 -26.25 70.07
CA GLY A 29 -38.17 -27.42 69.70
C GLY A 29 -36.83 -27.02 69.12
N GLY A 30 -35.86 -26.76 69.99
CA GLY A 30 -34.49 -26.49 69.58
C GLY A 30 -33.83 -27.73 68.99
N ALA A 31 -33.09 -27.54 67.90
CA ALA A 31 -31.96 -28.39 67.56
C ALA A 31 -30.98 -27.57 66.71
N GLN A 32 -29.87 -27.22 67.35
CA GLN A 32 -28.69 -26.66 66.70
C GLN A 32 -28.15 -27.69 65.68
N PHE A 33 -28.19 -27.35 64.40
CA PHE A 33 -27.33 -28.00 63.41
C PHE A 33 -26.36 -26.99 62.80
N ARG A 34 -25.21 -26.93 63.49
CA ARG A 34 -23.85 -27.00 62.93
C ARG A 34 -23.67 -26.36 61.55
N ARG A 35 -22.93 -25.24 61.54
CA ARG A 35 -22.27 -24.63 60.37
C ARG A 35 -21.77 -25.69 59.38
N LEU A 36 -22.46 -25.88 58.25
CA LEU A 36 -21.91 -26.61 57.12
C LEU A 36 -21.04 -25.67 56.27
N ARG A 37 -19.83 -26.15 56.00
CA ARG A 37 -18.78 -25.55 55.17
C ARG A 37 -19.33 -25.09 53.81
N ARG A 38 -19.21 -23.78 53.54
CA ARG A 38 -19.12 -23.19 52.19
C ARG A 38 -17.95 -23.85 51.44
N ARG A 39 -18.19 -24.89 50.65
CA ARG A 39 -17.26 -25.34 49.59
C ARG A 39 -17.86 -26.26 48.52
N THR A 40 -19.14 -26.63 48.61
CA THR A 40 -19.74 -27.64 47.69
C THR A 40 -20.89 -27.09 46.83
N LEU A 41 -20.96 -25.77 46.62
CA LEU A 41 -22.01 -25.13 45.79
C LEU A 41 -21.47 -24.36 44.57
N VAL A 42 -20.16 -24.39 44.31
CA VAL A 42 -19.57 -23.77 43.10
C VAL A 42 -19.44 -24.78 41.95
N ILE A 43 -19.43 -26.08 42.24
CA ILE A 43 -19.26 -27.13 41.21
C ILE A 43 -20.57 -27.40 40.43
N LEU A 44 -21.75 -27.14 41.02
CA LEU A 44 -23.04 -27.46 40.38
C LEU A 44 -23.56 -26.36 39.44
N ALA A 45 -22.97 -25.16 39.44
CA ALA A 45 -23.33 -24.06 38.54
C ALA A 45 -22.41 -23.94 37.31
N ILE A 46 -21.20 -24.52 37.37
CA ILE A 46 -20.26 -24.55 36.24
C ILE A 46 -20.63 -25.65 35.25
N VAL A 47 -21.13 -26.79 35.73
CA VAL A 47 -21.52 -27.94 34.89
C VAL A 47 -22.61 -27.59 33.86
N PRO A 48 -23.71 -26.87 34.17
CA PRO A 48 -24.68 -26.51 33.13
C PRO A 48 -24.15 -25.46 32.15
N ILE A 49 -23.26 -24.54 32.56
CA ILE A 49 -22.66 -23.54 31.64
C ILE A 49 -21.65 -24.21 30.70
N VAL A 50 -20.86 -25.17 31.19
CA VAL A 50 -19.92 -25.96 30.38
C VAL A 50 -20.65 -27.00 29.51
N LEU A 51 -21.78 -27.56 29.95
CA LEU A 51 -22.60 -28.47 29.12
C LEU A 51 -23.42 -27.72 28.07
N VAL A 52 -23.88 -26.50 28.36
CA VAL A 52 -24.57 -25.66 27.37
C VAL A 52 -23.56 -25.04 26.40
N GLY A 53 -22.41 -24.54 26.88
CA GLY A 53 -21.35 -24.01 26.02
C GLY A 53 -20.63 -25.10 25.21
N GLY A 54 -20.26 -26.21 25.85
CA GLY A 54 -19.66 -27.37 25.20
C GLY A 54 -20.66 -28.15 24.34
N GLY A 55 -21.94 -28.17 24.72
CA GLY A 55 -23.02 -28.75 23.91
C GLY A 55 -23.37 -27.89 22.69
N PHE A 56 -23.28 -26.56 22.79
CA PHE A 56 -23.47 -25.65 21.67
C PHE A 56 -22.30 -25.73 20.67
N ALA A 57 -21.06 -25.72 21.15
CA ALA A 57 -19.87 -25.93 20.32
C ALA A 57 -19.83 -27.34 19.69
N ALA A 58 -20.25 -28.38 20.41
CA ALA A 58 -20.38 -29.72 19.85
C ALA A 58 -21.53 -29.84 18.84
N TYR A 59 -22.62 -29.08 19.03
CA TYR A 59 -23.77 -29.08 18.12
C TYR A 59 -23.47 -28.37 16.79
N THR A 60 -22.64 -27.32 16.80
CA THR A 60 -22.15 -26.69 15.56
C THR A 60 -21.13 -27.57 14.84
N ALA A 61 -20.24 -28.25 15.57
CA ALA A 61 -19.25 -29.18 15.00
C ALA A 61 -19.85 -30.45 14.36
N LEU A 62 -21.14 -30.75 14.61
CA LEU A 62 -21.85 -31.91 14.05
C LEU A 62 -22.62 -31.62 12.76
N LYS A 63 -22.68 -30.35 12.32
CA LYS A 63 -23.29 -30.01 11.02
C LYS A 63 -22.28 -30.28 9.89
N PRO A 64 -22.72 -30.84 8.76
CA PRO A 64 -21.85 -30.96 7.59
C PRO A 64 -21.38 -29.56 7.18
N PRO A 65 -20.10 -29.38 6.80
CA PRO A 65 -19.60 -28.09 6.32
C PRO A 65 -20.43 -27.61 5.13
N THR A 66 -20.62 -26.29 5.08
CA THR A 66 -21.33 -25.55 4.04
C THR A 66 -20.36 -24.56 3.38
N ALA A 67 -20.72 -24.02 2.21
CA ALA A 67 -19.95 -22.96 1.58
C ALA A 67 -19.77 -21.76 2.53
N GLU A 68 -20.84 -21.38 3.23
CA GLU A 68 -20.86 -20.32 4.22
C GLU A 68 -19.88 -20.56 5.36
N SER A 69 -19.95 -21.73 6.00
CA SER A 69 -19.07 -22.06 7.12
C SER A 69 -17.60 -22.15 6.73
N THR A 70 -17.29 -22.59 5.50
CA THR A 70 -15.91 -22.61 4.99
C THR A 70 -15.38 -21.20 4.70
N VAL A 71 -16.24 -20.29 4.22
CA VAL A 71 -15.87 -18.87 4.10
C VAL A 71 -15.67 -18.22 5.48
N GLU A 72 -16.53 -18.53 6.45
CA GLU A 72 -16.34 -18.09 7.84
C GLU A 72 -15.01 -18.57 8.41
N GLU A 73 -14.72 -19.86 8.28
CA GLU A 73 -13.44 -20.46 8.72
C GLU A 73 -12.24 -19.77 8.07
N TYR A 74 -12.27 -19.53 6.76
CA TYR A 74 -11.20 -18.80 6.05
C TYR A 74 -10.92 -17.42 6.65
N PHE A 75 -11.96 -16.63 6.92
CA PHE A 75 -11.79 -15.30 7.51
C PHE A 75 -11.42 -15.35 9.00
N ASP A 76 -11.85 -16.37 9.73
CA ASP A 76 -11.43 -16.60 11.12
C ASP A 76 -9.92 -16.91 11.17
N GLU A 77 -9.41 -17.79 10.31
CA GLU A 77 -7.98 -18.09 10.22
C GLU A 77 -7.15 -16.84 9.85
N LEU A 78 -7.64 -16.00 8.92
CA LEU A 78 -7.00 -14.72 8.60
C LEU A 78 -7.03 -13.74 9.77
N SER A 79 -8.12 -13.71 10.55
CA SER A 79 -8.25 -12.87 11.74
C SER A 79 -7.24 -13.28 12.82
N ASP A 80 -7.07 -14.58 13.02
CA ASP A 80 -6.10 -15.15 13.95
C ASP A 80 -4.65 -15.04 13.45
N GLY A 81 -4.48 -14.76 12.15
CA GLY A 81 -3.19 -14.58 11.48
C GLY A 81 -2.56 -15.90 11.02
N ASP A 82 -3.34 -16.98 10.98
CA ASP A 82 -2.93 -18.28 10.44
C ASP A 82 -3.24 -18.33 8.94
N THR A 83 -2.42 -17.64 8.16
CA THR A 83 -2.59 -17.60 6.71
C THR A 83 -2.34 -18.96 6.04
N ALA A 84 -1.67 -19.89 6.73
CA ALA A 84 -1.45 -21.24 6.21
C ALA A 84 -2.73 -22.07 6.31
N ALA A 85 -3.40 -22.05 7.47
CA ALA A 85 -4.72 -22.68 7.63
C ALA A 85 -5.76 -22.07 6.68
N ALA A 86 -5.72 -20.75 6.46
CA ALA A 86 -6.56 -20.11 5.46
C ALA A 86 -6.29 -20.62 4.02
N LEU A 87 -5.03 -20.86 3.65
CA LEU A 87 -4.67 -21.40 2.33
C LEU A 87 -5.09 -22.86 2.15
N ASP A 88 -5.13 -23.66 3.22
CA ASP A 88 -5.58 -25.05 3.16
C ASP A 88 -7.06 -25.20 2.74
N LEU A 89 -7.83 -24.11 2.82
CA LEU A 89 -9.23 -24.04 2.36
C LEU A 89 -9.37 -23.62 0.89
N VAL A 90 -8.26 -23.26 0.23
CA VAL A 90 -8.24 -22.75 -1.16
C VAL A 90 -8.02 -23.90 -2.14
N SER A 91 -8.79 -23.92 -3.22
CA SER A 91 -8.56 -24.86 -4.33
C SER A 91 -7.21 -24.61 -4.98
N ASP A 92 -6.51 -25.68 -5.37
CA ASP A 92 -5.21 -25.58 -6.03
C ASP A 92 -4.17 -24.77 -5.21
N ALA A 93 -4.25 -24.86 -3.86
CA ALA A 93 -3.42 -24.12 -2.91
C ALA A 93 -1.91 -24.13 -3.25
N SER A 94 -1.41 -25.21 -3.86
CA SER A 94 -0.02 -25.35 -4.29
C SER A 94 0.44 -24.34 -5.35
N GLU A 95 -0.49 -23.74 -6.10
CA GLU A 95 -0.19 -22.69 -7.08
C GLU A 95 0.14 -21.34 -6.40
N TYR A 96 -0.33 -21.15 -5.17
CA TYR A 96 -0.18 -19.92 -4.38
C TYR A 96 1.05 -19.94 -3.48
N SER A 97 2.21 -20.28 -4.04
CA SER A 97 3.46 -20.31 -3.29
C SER A 97 4.04 -18.89 -3.08
N PRO A 98 4.87 -18.67 -2.04
CA PRO A 98 5.55 -17.38 -1.84
C PRO A 98 6.51 -16.99 -2.96
N GLU A 99 6.93 -17.93 -3.80
CA GLU A 99 7.81 -17.67 -4.95
C GLU A 99 7.05 -16.98 -6.09
N SER A 100 5.80 -17.38 -6.34
CA SER A 100 4.91 -16.77 -7.34
C SER A 100 4.07 -15.63 -6.77
N HIS A 101 3.75 -15.68 -5.47
CA HIS A 101 2.89 -14.72 -4.77
C HIS A 101 3.53 -14.29 -3.44
N PRO A 102 4.53 -13.38 -3.46
CA PRO A 102 5.34 -13.04 -2.29
C PRO A 102 4.57 -12.36 -1.15
N LEU A 103 3.34 -11.93 -1.40
CA LEU A 103 2.46 -11.30 -0.42
C LEU A 103 1.41 -12.26 0.17
N LEU A 104 1.31 -13.51 -0.32
CA LEU A 104 0.50 -14.56 0.30
C LEU A 104 1.29 -15.27 1.40
N VAL A 105 1.75 -14.50 2.39
CA VAL A 105 2.56 -14.98 3.51
C VAL A 105 2.09 -14.37 4.84
N PRO A 106 2.33 -15.03 6.00
CA PRO A 106 1.89 -14.51 7.30
C PRO A 106 2.40 -13.10 7.61
N LYS A 107 3.62 -12.77 7.15
CA LYS A 107 4.23 -11.46 7.34
C LYS A 107 3.40 -10.33 6.71
N ALA A 108 2.64 -10.60 5.64
CA ALA A 108 1.84 -9.59 4.96
C ALA A 108 0.65 -9.11 5.82
N LEU A 109 0.22 -9.89 6.81
CA LEU A 109 -0.86 -9.58 7.76
C LEU A 109 -0.38 -9.66 9.23
N SER A 110 0.90 -9.32 9.48
CA SER A 110 1.49 -9.50 10.81
C SER A 110 0.82 -8.63 11.88
N GLU A 111 0.43 -7.41 11.52
CA GLU A 111 -0.28 -6.48 12.41
C GLU A 111 -1.75 -6.87 12.53
N ALA A 112 -2.28 -6.91 13.75
CA ALA A 112 -3.67 -7.30 13.99
C ALA A 112 -4.68 -6.36 13.31
N ASP A 113 -4.36 -5.06 13.23
CA ASP A 113 -5.22 -4.07 12.58
C ASP A 113 -5.28 -4.24 11.04
N ASP A 114 -4.33 -4.97 10.45
CA ASP A 114 -4.29 -5.25 9.02
C ASP A 114 -5.16 -6.45 8.63
N ARG A 115 -5.62 -7.23 9.61
CA ARG A 115 -6.40 -8.44 9.39
C ARG A 115 -7.88 -8.09 9.21
N PRO A 116 -8.63 -8.90 8.45
CA PRO A 116 -10.06 -8.73 8.36
C PRO A 116 -10.70 -9.01 9.72
N SER A 117 -11.83 -8.37 10.00
CA SER A 117 -12.60 -8.55 11.23
C SER A 117 -14.08 -8.31 10.96
N ASP A 118 -14.95 -8.59 11.93
CA ASP A 118 -16.39 -8.28 11.82
C ASP A 118 -17.06 -8.89 10.56
N LEU A 119 -16.66 -10.10 10.15
CA LEU A 119 -17.24 -10.78 8.98
C LEU A 119 -18.76 -10.91 9.11
N ARG A 120 -19.47 -10.61 8.03
CA ARG A 120 -20.92 -10.83 7.86
C ARG A 120 -21.17 -11.42 6.48
N ILE A 121 -21.88 -12.54 6.43
CA ILE A 121 -22.44 -13.04 5.18
C ILE A 121 -23.65 -12.19 4.81
N LEU A 122 -23.61 -11.58 3.62
CA LEU A 122 -24.68 -10.72 3.09
C LEU A 122 -25.70 -11.50 2.27
N GLY A 123 -25.29 -12.62 1.66
CA GLY A 123 -26.16 -13.47 0.86
C GLY A 123 -25.38 -14.52 0.10
N THR A 124 -26.08 -15.58 -0.31
CA THR A 124 -25.51 -16.72 -1.02
C THR A 124 -26.36 -17.07 -2.23
N ASP A 125 -25.68 -17.35 -3.34
CA ASP A 125 -26.30 -17.66 -4.62
C ASP A 125 -25.63 -18.93 -5.18
N ILE A 126 -26.41 -19.91 -5.62
CA ILE A 126 -25.90 -21.17 -6.19
C ILE A 126 -25.98 -21.09 -7.72
N PHE A 127 -24.85 -21.32 -8.36
CA PHE A 127 -24.72 -21.43 -9.81
C PHE A 127 -24.36 -22.86 -10.16
N SER A 128 -25.12 -23.47 -11.07
CA SER A 128 -24.80 -24.78 -11.63
C SER A 128 -24.32 -24.60 -13.07
N GLY A 129 -23.07 -24.97 -13.35
CA GLY A 129 -22.44 -24.87 -14.67
C GLY A 129 -21.31 -25.87 -14.82
N ALA A 130 -21.12 -26.44 -16.01
CA ALA A 130 -20.03 -27.38 -16.34
C ALA A 130 -19.90 -28.61 -15.38
N GLY A 131 -21.00 -29.08 -14.80
CA GLY A 131 -21.03 -30.32 -14.02
C GLY A 131 -20.65 -30.21 -12.54
N ARG A 132 -20.44 -28.99 -12.01
CA ARG A 132 -20.24 -28.75 -10.58
C ARG A 132 -21.12 -27.61 -10.08
N ASP A 133 -21.65 -27.75 -8.86
CA ASP A 133 -22.32 -26.65 -8.16
C ASP A 133 -21.26 -25.72 -7.57
N VAL A 134 -21.35 -24.43 -7.88
CA VAL A 134 -20.53 -23.36 -7.31
C VAL A 134 -21.45 -22.44 -6.52
N THR A 135 -21.11 -22.18 -5.27
CA THR A 135 -21.82 -21.25 -4.40
C THR A 135 -21.04 -19.95 -4.33
N SER A 136 -21.68 -18.86 -4.72
CA SER A 136 -21.19 -17.51 -4.47
C SER A 136 -21.62 -17.08 -3.08
N VAL A 137 -20.68 -16.63 -2.27
CA VAL A 137 -20.89 -16.12 -0.91
C VAL A 137 -20.49 -14.66 -0.91
N ARG A 138 -21.47 -13.76 -0.80
CA ARG A 138 -21.21 -12.32 -0.67
C ARG A 138 -20.95 -12.01 0.79
N VAL A 139 -19.79 -11.43 1.09
CA VAL A 139 -19.36 -11.09 2.45
C VAL A 139 -19.10 -9.61 2.61
N SER A 140 -19.27 -9.13 3.84
CA SER A 140 -18.79 -7.84 4.31
C SER A 140 -17.86 -8.08 5.49
N TYR A 141 -16.73 -7.41 5.53
CA TYR A 141 -15.80 -7.44 6.66
C TYR A 141 -15.18 -6.06 6.87
N LYS A 142 -14.46 -5.88 7.97
CA LYS A 142 -13.73 -4.64 8.28
C LYS A 142 -12.24 -4.84 8.21
N VAL A 143 -11.57 -3.81 7.71
CA VAL A 143 -10.10 -3.71 7.67
C VAL A 143 -9.74 -2.29 8.10
N ARG A 144 -8.94 -2.12 9.17
CA ARG A 144 -8.64 -0.80 9.77
C ARG A 144 -9.86 0.11 10.00
N GLY A 145 -11.04 -0.49 10.21
CA GLY A 145 -12.31 0.20 10.42
C GLY A 145 -13.15 0.43 9.14
N ASP A 146 -12.57 0.31 7.96
CA ASP A 146 -13.28 0.44 6.68
C ASP A 146 -14.03 -0.85 6.34
N THR A 147 -15.24 -0.70 5.80
CA THR A 147 -16.07 -1.85 5.40
C THR A 147 -15.76 -2.24 3.97
N VAL A 148 -15.36 -3.50 3.77
CA VAL A 148 -15.09 -4.09 2.47
C VAL A 148 -16.17 -5.11 2.15
N THR A 149 -16.69 -5.05 0.93
CA THR A 149 -17.57 -6.11 0.38
C THR A 149 -16.84 -6.90 -0.69
N GLN A 150 -16.95 -8.22 -0.63
CA GLN A 150 -16.33 -9.14 -1.58
C GLN A 150 -17.27 -10.31 -1.86
N THR A 151 -17.12 -10.92 -3.04
CA THR A 151 -17.79 -12.17 -3.38
C THR A 151 -16.74 -13.29 -3.41
N ILE A 152 -16.97 -14.36 -2.67
CA ILE A 152 -16.11 -15.55 -2.63
C ILE A 152 -16.84 -16.69 -3.33
N LEU A 153 -16.14 -17.43 -4.19
CA LEU A 153 -16.68 -18.61 -4.84
C LEU A 153 -16.23 -19.85 -4.09
N ALA A 154 -17.17 -20.69 -3.68
CA ALA A 154 -16.93 -21.95 -3.03
C ALA A 154 -17.52 -23.09 -3.87
N ALA A 155 -16.77 -24.18 -4.04
CA ALA A 155 -17.26 -25.37 -4.71
C ALA A 155 -17.10 -26.58 -3.79
N LYS A 156 -17.90 -27.62 -4.00
CA LYS A 156 -17.66 -28.89 -3.30
C LYS A 156 -16.27 -29.40 -3.64
N GLY A 157 -15.55 -29.85 -2.60
CA GLY A 157 -14.26 -30.50 -2.76
C GLY A 157 -14.41 -31.89 -3.38
N THR A 158 -13.29 -32.39 -3.87
CA THR A 158 -13.10 -33.72 -4.45
C THR A 158 -12.45 -34.66 -3.42
N ASP A 159 -12.20 -35.92 -3.80
CA ASP A 159 -11.64 -36.92 -2.89
C ASP A 159 -10.27 -36.48 -2.33
N GLY A 160 -10.21 -36.27 -1.00
CA GLY A 160 -9.01 -35.82 -0.30
C GLY A 160 -8.96 -34.32 0.00
N GLU A 161 -9.93 -33.54 -0.49
CA GLU A 161 -10.10 -32.11 -0.17
C GLU A 161 -11.10 -31.91 0.99
N PRO A 162 -11.12 -30.71 1.61
CA PRO A 162 -12.22 -30.29 2.47
C PRO A 162 -13.57 -30.38 1.73
N ALA A 163 -14.68 -30.48 2.48
CA ALA A 163 -16.01 -30.64 1.89
C ALA A 163 -16.38 -29.49 0.91
N TYR A 164 -15.86 -28.30 1.16
CA TYR A 164 -15.90 -27.16 0.25
C TYR A 164 -14.49 -26.55 0.15
N VAL A 165 -14.13 -26.08 -1.05
CA VAL A 165 -12.90 -25.35 -1.33
C VAL A 165 -13.21 -24.01 -1.96
N LEU A 166 -12.40 -22.99 -1.63
CA LEU A 166 -12.55 -21.62 -2.09
C LEU A 166 -11.73 -21.37 -3.36
N HIS A 167 -12.34 -20.79 -4.38
CA HIS A 167 -11.68 -20.44 -5.64
C HIS A 167 -11.17 -19.00 -5.54
N GLU A 168 -9.84 -18.85 -5.48
CA GLU A 168 -9.15 -17.55 -5.48
C GLU A 168 -9.82 -16.49 -4.56
N PRO A 169 -9.94 -16.74 -3.24
CA PRO A 169 -10.59 -15.81 -2.29
C PRO A 169 -9.78 -14.52 -2.01
N PHE A 170 -8.79 -14.23 -2.86
CA PHE A 170 -7.83 -13.15 -2.73
C PHE A 170 -8.34 -11.83 -3.29
N LEU A 171 -7.67 -10.74 -2.89
CA LEU A 171 -7.72 -9.45 -3.57
C LEU A 171 -6.61 -9.39 -4.62
N LEU A 172 -6.78 -8.54 -5.64
CA LEU A 172 -5.69 -8.13 -6.52
C LEU A 172 -5.11 -6.80 -6.02
N LEU A 173 -3.84 -6.79 -5.61
CA LEU A 173 -3.13 -5.56 -5.23
C LEU A 173 -2.42 -4.98 -6.45
N GLY A 174 -2.76 -3.75 -6.81
CA GLY A 174 -2.08 -2.94 -7.83
C GLY A 174 -1.49 -1.66 -7.23
N VAL A 175 -0.54 -1.08 -7.95
CA VAL A 175 0.09 0.20 -7.59
C VAL A 175 0.02 1.19 -8.74
N THR A 176 -0.08 2.48 -8.41
CA THR A 176 -0.06 3.56 -9.41
C THR A 176 0.93 4.65 -8.99
N SER A 177 1.43 5.41 -9.97
CA SER A 177 2.31 6.56 -9.73
C SER A 177 3.62 6.23 -8.99
N LEU A 178 4.18 5.03 -9.24
CA LEU A 178 5.38 4.55 -8.54
C LEU A 178 6.67 5.28 -8.98
N ALA A 179 6.72 5.77 -10.22
CA ALA A 179 7.85 6.53 -10.78
C ALA A 179 9.20 5.79 -10.73
N GLY A 180 9.22 4.49 -11.08
CA GLY A 180 10.43 3.66 -11.11
C GLY A 180 11.04 3.33 -9.74
N ARG A 181 10.40 3.75 -8.63
CA ARG A 181 10.92 3.53 -7.28
C ARG A 181 10.68 2.09 -6.82
N GLN A 182 11.61 1.55 -6.04
CA GLN A 182 11.43 0.26 -5.38
C GLN A 182 10.26 0.30 -4.39
N LEU A 183 9.46 -0.76 -4.39
CA LEU A 183 8.26 -0.86 -3.57
C LEU A 183 8.44 -1.90 -2.45
N THR A 184 7.90 -1.57 -1.28
CA THR A 184 7.59 -2.55 -0.24
C THR A 184 6.12 -2.46 0.14
N VAL A 185 5.50 -3.59 0.45
CA VAL A 185 4.13 -3.68 0.94
C VAL A 185 4.17 -4.39 2.29
N ASN A 186 3.70 -3.73 3.35
CA ASN A 186 3.78 -4.23 4.74
C ASN A 186 5.20 -4.75 5.10
N GLY A 187 6.23 -4.06 4.60
CA GLY A 187 7.63 -4.41 4.84
C GLY A 187 8.16 -5.64 4.08
N ILE A 188 7.43 -6.11 3.06
CA ILE A 188 7.85 -7.14 2.11
C ILE A 188 8.20 -6.46 0.78
N ALA A 189 9.35 -6.77 0.20
CA ALA A 189 9.70 -6.27 -1.13
C ALA A 189 8.73 -6.85 -2.16
N ALA A 190 8.16 -5.99 -3.00
CA ALA A 190 7.24 -6.39 -4.05
C ALA A 190 7.71 -5.81 -5.37
N GLU A 191 7.89 -6.67 -6.37
CA GLU A 191 8.18 -6.25 -7.74
C GLU A 191 6.86 -6.03 -8.46
N LEU A 192 6.25 -4.86 -8.22
CA LEU A 192 5.03 -4.42 -8.89
C LEU A 192 5.33 -3.18 -9.71
N SER A 193 4.97 -3.21 -10.99
CA SER A 193 4.87 -2.02 -11.83
C SER A 193 3.43 -1.49 -11.86
N THR A 194 3.19 -0.39 -12.57
CA THR A 194 1.84 0.16 -12.77
C THR A 194 0.95 -0.70 -13.66
N GLU A 195 1.52 -1.68 -14.35
CA GLU A 195 0.81 -2.61 -15.24
C GLU A 195 0.59 -3.98 -14.58
N ASP A 196 1.23 -4.22 -13.44
CA ASP A 196 1.19 -5.48 -12.73
C ASP A 196 0.24 -5.43 -11.53
N SER A 197 -0.26 -6.61 -11.17
CA SER A 197 -0.95 -6.82 -9.90
C SER A 197 -0.56 -8.18 -9.34
N THR A 198 -0.74 -8.36 -8.03
CA THR A 198 -0.46 -9.64 -7.37
C THR A 198 -1.57 -10.01 -6.40
N TYR A 199 -1.72 -11.30 -6.15
CA TYR A 199 -2.66 -11.80 -5.17
C TYR A 199 -2.22 -11.49 -3.75
N VAL A 200 -3.18 -11.03 -2.96
CA VAL A 200 -3.03 -10.78 -1.53
C VAL A 200 -4.26 -11.30 -0.79
N PHE A 201 -4.10 -11.67 0.48
CA PHE A 201 -5.24 -12.01 1.32
C PHE A 201 -6.21 -10.83 1.48
N PRO A 202 -7.48 -11.06 1.83
CA PRO A 202 -8.32 -10.03 2.43
C PRO A 202 -7.62 -9.37 3.63
N GLY A 203 -7.39 -8.05 3.57
CA GLY A 203 -6.68 -7.32 4.62
C GLY A 203 -6.24 -5.91 4.19
N ALA A 204 -5.46 -5.24 5.05
CA ALA A 204 -4.90 -3.92 4.79
C ALA A 204 -3.48 -4.02 4.25
N TYR A 205 -3.17 -3.16 3.29
CA TYR A 205 -1.84 -3.09 2.69
C TYR A 205 -1.32 -1.66 2.72
N THR A 206 -0.17 -1.46 3.34
CA THR A 206 0.57 -0.21 3.33
C THR A 206 1.74 -0.34 2.39
N ALA A 207 1.68 0.40 1.29
CA ALA A 207 2.68 0.45 0.25
C ALA A 207 3.66 1.60 0.55
N THR A 208 4.97 1.31 0.53
CA THR A 208 6.03 2.30 0.70
C THR A 208 6.96 2.26 -0.51
N ALA A 209 6.98 3.36 -1.26
CA ALA A 209 7.92 3.62 -2.33
C ALA A 209 9.21 4.23 -1.74
N GLN A 210 10.34 3.57 -1.96
CA GLN A 210 11.64 4.04 -1.47
C GLN A 210 12.06 5.33 -2.18
N GLY A 211 12.63 6.27 -1.42
CA GLY A 211 13.18 7.50 -1.99
C GLY A 211 14.47 7.29 -2.76
N THR A 212 14.74 8.15 -3.73
CA THR A 212 16.01 8.28 -4.42
C THR A 212 16.66 9.63 -4.05
N PRO A 213 17.92 9.90 -4.40
CA PRO A 213 18.51 11.23 -4.31
C PRO A 213 17.71 12.36 -5.01
N LEU A 214 16.84 12.02 -5.98
CA LEU A 214 16.06 12.99 -6.75
C LEU A 214 14.57 13.02 -6.38
N ILE A 215 13.98 11.87 -6.01
CA ILE A 215 12.56 11.72 -5.73
C ILE A 215 12.35 11.30 -4.27
N ALA A 216 11.48 11.99 -3.54
CA ALA A 216 11.19 11.65 -2.15
C ALA A 216 10.55 10.26 -2.03
N GLY A 217 10.81 9.59 -0.90
CA GLY A 217 10.05 8.40 -0.52
C GLY A 217 8.61 8.77 -0.18
N ALA A 218 7.70 7.81 -0.35
CA ALA A 218 6.29 8.01 -0.04
C ALA A 218 5.68 6.73 0.53
N THR A 219 4.67 6.88 1.37
CA THR A 219 3.91 5.77 1.96
C THR A 219 2.42 6.06 1.79
N THR A 220 1.67 5.06 1.35
CA THR A 220 0.22 5.15 1.14
C THR A 220 -0.44 3.83 1.55
N SER A 221 -1.72 3.89 1.91
CA SER A 221 -2.52 2.67 2.14
C SER A 221 -3.27 2.30 0.88
N ALA A 222 -3.28 1.02 0.54
CA ALA A 222 -4.11 0.51 -0.54
C ALA A 222 -5.58 0.61 -0.14
N VAL A 223 -6.40 1.13 -1.04
CA VAL A 223 -7.84 1.24 -0.85
C VAL A 223 -8.50 0.09 -1.60
N VAL A 224 -9.31 -0.70 -0.88
CA VAL A 224 -10.07 -1.79 -1.50
C VAL A 224 -11.28 -1.23 -2.22
N GLN A 225 -11.35 -1.48 -3.51
CA GLN A 225 -12.49 -1.24 -4.37
C GLN A 225 -13.25 -2.57 -4.51
N SER A 226 -14.47 -2.60 -4.00
CA SER A 226 -15.35 -3.75 -4.17
C SER A 226 -15.64 -3.97 -5.66
N GLY A 227 -15.31 -5.15 -6.17
CA GLY A 227 -15.76 -5.59 -7.48
C GLY A 227 -17.24 -5.99 -7.44
N GLY A 228 -17.91 -5.91 -8.59
CA GLY A 228 -19.23 -6.51 -8.78
C GLY A 228 -19.22 -8.05 -8.60
N ILE A 229 -20.38 -8.68 -8.76
CA ILE A 229 -20.55 -10.14 -8.65
C ILE A 229 -19.65 -10.96 -9.60
N GLU A 230 -19.20 -10.36 -10.71
CA GLU A 230 -18.28 -10.97 -11.69
C GLU A 230 -16.87 -10.36 -11.68
N GLU A 231 -16.64 -9.32 -10.86
CA GLU A 231 -15.37 -8.61 -10.81
C GLU A 231 -14.70 -8.88 -9.46
N ARG A 232 -13.42 -9.25 -9.51
CA ARG A 232 -12.61 -9.44 -8.31
C ARG A 232 -12.42 -8.10 -7.60
N ALA A 233 -12.42 -8.11 -6.26
CA ALA A 233 -12.09 -6.92 -5.49
C ALA A 233 -10.61 -6.56 -5.68
N VAL A 234 -10.34 -5.27 -5.90
CA VAL A 234 -9.01 -4.75 -6.20
C VAL A 234 -8.58 -3.82 -5.07
N ALA A 235 -7.38 -4.00 -4.55
CA ALA A 235 -6.73 -3.05 -3.66
C ALA A 235 -5.77 -2.18 -4.48
N VAL A 236 -5.94 -0.85 -4.45
CA VAL A 236 -5.07 0.07 -5.20
C VAL A 236 -4.31 0.98 -4.25
N ALA A 237 -2.98 0.92 -4.31
CA ALA A 237 -2.11 1.90 -3.67
C ALA A 237 -1.74 3.00 -4.67
N ASP A 238 -2.28 4.20 -4.47
CA ASP A 238 -1.94 5.38 -5.26
C ASP A 238 -1.00 6.30 -4.46
N PHE A 239 0.17 6.55 -5.04
CA PHE A 239 1.17 7.45 -4.46
C PHE A 239 0.97 8.91 -4.88
N GLY A 240 0.02 9.19 -5.79
CA GLY A 240 -0.21 10.52 -6.34
C GLY A 240 0.99 11.07 -7.09
N THR A 241 1.04 12.40 -7.25
CA THR A 241 2.17 13.06 -7.91
C THR A 241 3.44 12.95 -7.06
N PRO A 242 4.54 12.40 -7.58
CA PRO A 242 5.81 12.37 -6.86
C PRO A 242 6.29 13.78 -6.49
N THR A 243 7.14 13.87 -5.47
CA THR A 243 7.76 15.13 -5.04
C THR A 243 9.27 15.02 -5.05
N MET A 244 9.98 16.12 -5.31
CA MET A 244 11.45 16.13 -5.25
C MET A 244 11.96 15.77 -3.85
N ALA A 245 13.06 15.03 -3.80
CA ALA A 245 13.76 14.75 -2.57
C ALA A 245 14.35 16.04 -1.96
N PRO A 246 14.40 16.17 -0.62
CA PRO A 246 15.08 17.28 0.02
C PRO A 246 16.53 17.39 -0.44
N GLY A 247 16.93 18.57 -0.93
CA GLY A 247 18.28 18.83 -1.41
C GLY A 247 18.58 18.38 -2.85
N ALA A 248 17.63 17.74 -3.55
CA ALA A 248 17.80 17.31 -4.95
C ALA A 248 18.23 18.48 -5.86
N GLN A 249 17.56 19.62 -5.75
CA GLN A 249 17.89 20.87 -6.43
C GLN A 249 19.37 21.26 -6.26
N ALA A 250 19.88 21.25 -5.02
CA ALA A 250 21.25 21.64 -4.72
C ALA A 250 22.27 20.59 -5.21
N ALA A 251 21.93 19.32 -5.12
CA ALA A 251 22.77 18.23 -5.60
C ALA A 251 22.92 18.28 -7.12
N VAL A 252 21.81 18.43 -7.86
CA VAL A 252 21.82 18.59 -9.32
C VAL A 252 22.58 19.86 -9.73
N GLN A 253 22.35 20.99 -9.06
CA GLN A 253 23.11 22.22 -9.31
C GLN A 253 24.63 22.00 -9.15
N THR A 254 25.05 21.19 -8.18
CA THR A 254 26.47 20.85 -7.96
C THR A 254 27.00 20.02 -9.12
N MET A 255 26.28 18.96 -9.52
CA MET A 255 26.68 18.11 -10.65
C MET A 255 26.75 18.89 -11.98
N VAL A 256 25.81 19.80 -12.22
CA VAL A 256 25.84 20.68 -13.41
C VAL A 256 27.08 21.58 -13.38
N LYS A 257 27.43 22.16 -12.23
CA LYS A 257 28.66 22.97 -12.09
C LYS A 257 29.91 22.15 -12.38
N GLU A 258 29.98 20.92 -11.88
CA GLU A 258 31.11 20.02 -12.15
C GLU A 258 31.24 19.70 -13.64
N GLN A 259 30.13 19.39 -14.32
CA GLN A 259 30.11 19.12 -15.76
C GLN A 259 30.54 20.34 -16.58
N ILE A 260 30.03 21.55 -16.26
CA ILE A 260 30.45 22.80 -16.90
C ILE A 260 31.94 23.09 -16.64
N THR A 261 32.43 22.80 -15.44
CA THR A 261 33.86 22.98 -15.11
C THR A 261 34.73 22.03 -15.93
N LYS A 262 34.29 20.79 -16.12
CA LYS A 262 34.94 19.81 -16.99
C LYS A 262 34.93 20.28 -18.45
N CYS A 263 33.83 20.87 -18.92
CA CYS A 263 33.76 21.49 -20.25
C CYS A 263 34.82 22.58 -20.45
N ALA A 264 35.10 23.40 -19.43
CA ALA A 264 36.11 24.45 -19.51
C ALA A 264 37.56 23.94 -19.60
N GLN A 265 37.79 22.64 -19.38
CA GLN A 265 39.10 22.01 -19.59
C GLN A 265 39.33 21.64 -21.07
N SER A 266 38.31 21.75 -21.93
CA SER A 266 38.44 21.52 -23.36
C SER A 266 39.32 22.58 -24.01
N THR A 267 40.04 22.19 -25.06
CA THR A 267 40.84 23.09 -25.90
C THR A 267 40.18 23.37 -27.26
N SER A 268 38.92 22.93 -27.45
CA SER A 268 38.12 23.18 -28.65
C SER A 268 37.33 24.49 -28.54
N GLY A 269 37.17 25.21 -29.65
CA GLY A 269 36.22 26.33 -29.74
C GLY A 269 34.76 25.89 -29.61
N GLN A 270 34.47 24.61 -29.89
CA GLN A 270 33.16 24.00 -29.69
C GLN A 270 33.34 22.68 -28.93
N PRO A 271 33.42 22.73 -27.59
CA PRO A 271 33.52 21.54 -26.78
C PRO A 271 32.27 20.66 -26.94
N THR A 272 32.46 19.38 -27.25
CA THR A 272 31.35 18.43 -27.42
C THR A 272 30.60 18.23 -26.11
N GLY A 273 29.26 18.33 -26.16
CA GLY A 273 28.40 18.12 -24.99
C GLY A 273 28.50 19.23 -23.94
N CYS A 274 28.80 20.45 -24.38
CA CYS A 274 28.97 21.61 -23.51
C CYS A 274 28.07 22.77 -23.97
N PRO A 275 27.50 23.54 -23.02
CA PRO A 275 26.50 24.56 -23.32
C PRO A 275 27.05 25.85 -23.90
N PHE A 276 28.37 25.96 -24.07
CA PHE A 276 29.03 27.13 -24.63
C PHE A 276 29.92 26.73 -25.81
N SER A 277 29.97 27.61 -26.81
CA SER A 277 30.85 27.47 -27.95
C SER A 277 31.16 28.85 -28.53
N THR A 278 32.24 28.94 -29.28
CA THR A 278 32.61 30.11 -30.07
C THR A 278 33.05 29.68 -31.45
N TYR A 279 32.79 30.55 -32.43
CA TYR A 279 33.27 30.36 -33.79
C TYR A 279 34.59 31.11 -33.96
N LEU A 280 35.65 30.39 -34.33
CA LEU A 280 36.98 30.95 -34.56
C LEU A 280 37.31 30.84 -36.04
N PHE A 281 37.79 31.93 -36.64
CA PHE A 281 38.07 32.00 -38.07
C PHE A 281 39.57 31.80 -38.36
N GLY A 282 39.92 30.71 -39.05
CA GLY A 282 41.31 30.38 -39.39
C GLY A 282 41.80 29.11 -38.72
N SER A 283 43.12 28.94 -38.65
CA SER A 283 43.74 27.77 -38.01
C SER A 283 43.88 28.01 -36.51
N VAL A 284 43.08 27.30 -35.70
CA VAL A 284 43.08 27.43 -34.23
C VAL A 284 44.30 26.71 -33.64
N GLU A 285 45.19 27.45 -32.98
CA GLU A 285 46.37 26.91 -32.31
C GLU A 285 46.07 26.48 -30.87
N SER A 286 45.27 27.30 -30.16
CA SER A 286 44.87 27.02 -28.79
C SER A 286 43.59 27.77 -28.43
N VAL A 287 42.80 27.18 -27.53
CA VAL A 287 41.66 27.82 -26.87
C VAL A 287 41.75 27.48 -25.39
N THR A 288 41.57 28.48 -24.54
CA THR A 288 41.42 28.32 -23.10
C THR A 288 40.08 28.88 -22.69
N TRP A 289 39.32 28.09 -21.94
CA TRP A 289 38.05 28.50 -21.36
C TRP A 289 38.19 28.78 -19.88
N THR A 290 37.42 29.74 -19.36
CA THR A 290 37.27 30.00 -17.94
C THR A 290 35.82 30.35 -17.64
N ILE A 291 35.20 29.62 -16.73
CA ILE A 291 33.83 29.92 -16.30
C ILE A 291 33.89 31.08 -15.32
N THR A 292 33.28 32.20 -15.70
CA THR A 292 33.25 33.41 -14.86
C THR A 292 31.93 33.51 -14.08
N ALA A 293 30.86 32.90 -14.58
CA ALA A 293 29.61 32.70 -13.86
C ALA A 293 28.98 31.35 -14.25
N TYR A 294 28.49 30.62 -13.25
CA TYR A 294 27.71 29.40 -13.47
C TYR A 294 26.21 29.72 -13.50
N PRO A 295 25.43 29.09 -14.39
CA PRO A 295 24.00 29.26 -14.39
C PRO A 295 23.37 28.66 -13.12
N THR A 296 22.34 29.33 -12.63
CA THR A 296 21.41 28.85 -11.63
C THR A 296 20.38 27.99 -12.34
N VAL A 297 20.36 26.69 -12.03
CA VAL A 297 19.42 25.77 -12.66
C VAL A 297 18.11 25.70 -11.91
N THR A 298 17.02 25.51 -12.63
CA THR A 298 15.73 25.04 -12.12
C THR A 298 15.64 23.54 -12.39
N VAL A 299 15.28 22.77 -11.36
CA VAL A 299 15.09 21.33 -11.45
C VAL A 299 13.64 21.02 -11.15
N GLU A 300 13.00 20.29 -12.06
CA GLU A 300 11.62 19.87 -11.95
C GLU A 300 11.52 18.37 -12.20
N LEU A 301 10.55 17.69 -11.59
CA LEU A 301 10.30 16.30 -11.92
C LEU A 301 9.92 16.17 -13.39
N SER A 302 10.44 15.14 -14.04
CA SER A 302 9.99 14.79 -15.38
C SER A 302 8.47 14.53 -15.35
N PRO A 303 7.70 14.93 -16.39
CA PRO A 303 6.28 14.58 -16.50
C PRO A 303 6.03 13.07 -16.45
N TYR A 304 6.99 12.29 -16.94
CA TYR A 304 6.99 10.83 -16.94
C TYR A 304 8.35 10.37 -16.40
N PRO A 305 8.54 10.39 -15.07
CA PRO A 305 9.81 10.01 -14.47
C PRO A 305 10.06 8.52 -14.70
N SER A 306 11.16 8.21 -15.38
CA SER A 306 11.66 6.87 -15.61
C SER A 306 13.07 6.73 -15.05
N ASP A 307 13.63 5.53 -15.11
CA ASP A 307 15.01 5.25 -14.71
C ASP A 307 16.04 6.03 -15.56
N ASP A 308 15.66 6.51 -16.74
CA ASP A 308 16.56 7.27 -17.63
C ASP A 308 16.41 8.79 -17.47
N ALA A 309 15.29 9.28 -16.92
CA ALA A 309 15.02 10.70 -16.76
C ALA A 309 14.03 10.96 -15.62
N GLN A 310 14.56 11.17 -14.41
CA GLN A 310 13.75 11.46 -13.22
C GLN A 310 13.41 12.94 -13.11
N VAL A 311 14.33 13.82 -13.47
CA VAL A 311 14.15 15.28 -13.42
C VAL A 311 14.62 15.95 -14.70
N ALA A 312 13.96 17.05 -15.07
CA ALA A 312 14.38 17.99 -16.10
C ALA A 312 15.20 19.13 -15.47
N ILE A 313 16.22 19.56 -16.20
CA ILE A 313 17.11 20.67 -15.82
C ILE A 313 16.93 21.77 -16.84
N SER A 314 16.75 23.01 -16.37
CA SER A 314 16.76 24.20 -17.23
C SER A 314 17.43 25.37 -16.54
N SER A 315 17.92 26.34 -17.31
CA SER A 315 18.28 27.67 -16.81
C SER A 315 17.92 28.73 -17.83
N ASP A 316 18.00 29.99 -17.41
CA ASP A 316 17.93 31.11 -18.36
C ASP A 316 19.11 31.04 -19.34
N ALA A 317 18.85 31.39 -20.60
CA ALA A 317 19.78 31.25 -21.73
C ALA A 317 21.06 32.10 -21.63
N TYR A 318 21.15 32.97 -20.62
CA TYR A 318 22.24 33.94 -20.46
C TYR A 318 22.77 34.04 -19.02
N ASP A 319 22.45 33.07 -18.16
CA ASP A 319 22.83 33.10 -16.74
C ASP A 319 24.26 32.57 -16.52
N GLY A 320 24.75 31.72 -17.42
CA GLY A 320 26.14 31.28 -17.47
C GLY A 320 27.02 32.20 -18.31
N VAL A 321 28.29 32.35 -17.92
CA VAL A 321 29.30 33.10 -18.69
C VAL A 321 30.61 32.32 -18.74
N ALA A 322 31.09 32.07 -19.95
CA ALA A 322 32.38 31.46 -20.23
C ALA A 322 33.25 32.47 -20.98
N HIS A 323 34.39 32.81 -20.39
CA HIS A 323 35.42 33.61 -21.03
C HIS A 323 36.33 32.70 -21.86
N TYR A 324 36.66 33.11 -23.08
CA TYR A 324 37.65 32.42 -23.90
C TYR A 324 38.82 33.33 -24.28
N VAL A 325 39.98 32.69 -24.41
CA VAL A 325 41.17 33.25 -25.05
C VAL A 325 41.65 32.24 -26.08
N ALA A 326 41.68 32.63 -27.34
CA ALA A 326 42.09 31.79 -28.45
C ALA A 326 43.25 32.41 -29.21
N LYS A 327 44.15 31.56 -29.72
CA LYS A 327 45.17 31.95 -30.69
C LYS A 327 44.82 31.33 -32.04
N VAL A 328 44.71 32.17 -33.05
CA VAL A 328 44.26 31.76 -34.38
C VAL A 328 45.20 32.35 -35.42
N THR A 329 45.58 31.54 -36.41
CA THR A 329 46.41 31.98 -37.52
C THR A 329 45.53 32.27 -38.74
N ASP A 330 45.65 33.50 -39.26
CA ASP A 330 44.89 34.00 -40.41
C ASP A 330 45.17 33.14 -41.66
N PRO A 331 44.15 32.57 -42.30
CA PRO A 331 44.31 31.74 -43.50
C PRO A 331 44.81 32.51 -44.73
N PHE A 332 44.73 33.84 -44.75
CA PHE A 332 45.14 34.69 -45.89
C PHE A 332 46.44 35.47 -45.63
N GLY A 333 46.67 35.92 -44.39
CA GLY A 333 47.83 36.72 -44.00
C GLY A 333 48.95 35.95 -43.30
N GLY A 334 48.68 34.75 -42.77
CA GLY A 334 49.65 33.92 -42.03
C GLY A 334 50.09 34.50 -40.68
N GLY A 335 49.51 35.62 -40.25
CA GLY A 335 49.74 36.21 -38.93
C GLY A 335 48.91 35.50 -37.86
N THR A 336 49.48 35.34 -36.66
CA THR A 336 48.77 34.83 -35.49
C THR A 336 48.14 35.98 -34.72
N GLU A 337 46.84 35.89 -34.48
CA GLU A 337 46.08 36.85 -33.67
C GLU A 337 45.58 36.18 -32.38
N THR A 338 45.36 36.99 -31.36
CA THR A 338 44.71 36.55 -30.12
C THR A 338 43.30 37.10 -30.09
N GLU A 339 42.32 36.19 -30.12
CA GLU A 339 40.91 36.50 -29.95
C GLU A 339 40.49 36.26 -28.50
N THR A 340 39.65 37.14 -27.97
CA THR A 340 39.12 36.99 -26.61
C THR A 340 37.69 37.51 -26.56
N GLY A 341 36.86 36.86 -25.76
CA GLY A 341 35.47 37.24 -25.60
C GLY A 341 34.76 36.45 -24.52
N ASP A 342 33.53 36.87 -24.25
CA ASP A 342 32.62 36.20 -23.33
C ASP A 342 31.47 35.57 -24.10
N VAL A 343 31.21 34.30 -23.83
CA VAL A 343 30.06 33.55 -24.32
C VAL A 343 29.07 33.41 -23.18
N ARG A 344 27.87 33.96 -23.37
CA ARG A 344 26.76 33.73 -22.45
C ARG A 344 26.03 32.46 -22.86
N PHE A 345 25.60 31.67 -21.88
CA PHE A 345 24.93 30.41 -22.11
C PHE A 345 23.89 30.10 -21.04
N GLY A 346 22.97 29.20 -21.36
CA GLY A 346 22.12 28.50 -20.40
C GLY A 346 22.30 27.00 -20.54
N VAL A 347 21.60 26.24 -19.71
CA VAL A 347 21.63 24.77 -19.77
C VAL A 347 20.22 24.22 -19.94
N GLN A 348 20.11 23.16 -20.73
CA GLN A 348 18.96 22.28 -20.74
C GLN A 348 19.44 20.84 -20.60
N GLY A 349 18.65 19.99 -19.95
CA GLY A 349 19.07 18.62 -19.72
C GLY A 349 18.16 17.82 -18.81
N SER A 350 18.70 16.71 -18.31
CA SER A 350 18.04 15.84 -17.34
C SER A 350 19.02 15.33 -16.30
N ALA A 351 18.48 14.86 -15.17
CA ALA A 351 19.23 14.04 -14.24
C ALA A 351 18.51 12.72 -13.95
N THR A 352 19.31 11.69 -13.70
CA THR A 352 18.85 10.38 -13.24
C THR A 352 19.72 9.87 -12.07
N VAL A 353 19.30 8.77 -11.45
CA VAL A 353 20.02 8.08 -10.37
C VAL A 353 20.48 6.72 -10.88
N GLU A 354 21.78 6.55 -11.08
CA GLU A 354 22.41 5.27 -11.42
C GLU A 354 23.25 4.78 -10.24
N GLY A 355 22.99 3.55 -9.76
CA GLY A 355 23.75 2.99 -8.63
C GLY A 355 23.71 3.84 -7.35
N GLY A 356 22.67 4.67 -7.18
CA GLY A 356 22.54 5.60 -6.06
C GLY A 356 23.27 6.94 -6.24
N GLN A 357 23.88 7.20 -7.39
CA GLN A 357 24.55 8.46 -7.71
C GLN A 357 23.76 9.26 -8.75
N ILE A 358 23.76 10.59 -8.61
CA ILE A 358 23.10 11.47 -9.57
C ILE A 358 24.00 11.63 -10.80
N THR A 359 23.48 11.29 -11.97
CA THR A 359 24.10 11.53 -13.27
C THR A 359 23.33 12.63 -13.98
N VAL A 360 24.04 13.64 -14.51
CA VAL A 360 23.45 14.74 -15.28
C VAL A 360 23.86 14.67 -16.74
N SER A 361 22.93 14.96 -17.64
CA SER A 361 23.17 15.16 -19.07
C SER A 361 22.69 16.56 -19.43
N ILE A 362 23.60 17.42 -19.92
CA ILE A 362 23.31 18.82 -20.25
C ILE A 362 23.80 19.17 -21.64
N SER A 363 23.12 20.13 -22.26
CA SER A 363 23.45 20.73 -23.55
C SER A 363 23.26 22.24 -23.56
#